data_AF-A0A8S9NS28-F1
#
_entry.id   AF-A0A8S9NS28-F1
#
_cell.length_a   1.000
_cell.length_b   1.000
_cell.length_c   1.000
_cell.angle_alpha   90.00
_cell.angle_beta   90.00
_cell.angle_gamma   90.00
#
_symmetry.space_group_name_H-M   'P 1'
#
loop_
_entity.id
_entity.type
_entity.pdbx_description
1 polymer ?
#
loop_
_entity_poly.entity_id
_entity_poly.type
_entity_poly.pdbx_seq_one_letter_code
_entity_poly.pdbx_strand_id
1 'polypeptide(L)'
;MEKGMSLFCFSGFLCLYVCRTHTKHSFSSLTFMRYITLPYDVQELRKATRDTAALYLACGVDISKASVFVQSHVRAHVELMWLLSSSTPIGWLQKMTQFKEKSRKEGGENASVSLLTYPVLMAADILLYKSDFVPVGEDQKQHLELARDLAQRVNYLYGGRKWKKLGGRGGSIFKIPEPLIPQVGARVMSLTDGLSKMSKSAPSDQSRINLLDSKDV
;
A
#
# COMPACT_ATOMS: atom_id res chain seq x y z
N MET A 1 -17.05 4.22 3.98
CA MET A 1 -16.14 4.54 2.86
C MET A 1 -14.99 5.37 3.37
N GLU A 2 -13.76 5.14 2.86
CA GLU A 2 -12.61 5.98 3.20
C GLU A 2 -12.85 7.40 2.64
N LYS A 3 -13.11 8.35 3.54
CA LYS A 3 -13.31 9.76 3.17
C LYS A 3 -11.94 10.42 2.99
N GLY A 4 -11.58 10.79 1.77
CA GLY A 4 -10.46 11.70 1.44
C GLY A 4 -9.08 11.36 2.01
N MET A 5 -8.11 12.26 1.80
CA MET A 5 -6.82 12.20 2.48
C MET A 5 -6.90 12.99 3.78
N SER A 6 -6.68 12.34 4.92
CA SER A 6 -6.63 12.99 6.23
C SER A 6 -5.29 13.70 6.46
N LEU A 7 -5.27 14.67 7.39
CA LEU A 7 -4.07 15.37 7.82
C LEU A 7 -2.99 14.41 8.33
N PHE A 8 -3.38 13.29 8.95
CA PHE A 8 -2.47 12.22 9.32
C PHE A 8 -1.75 11.61 8.10
N CYS A 9 -2.49 11.26 7.05
CA CYS A 9 -1.89 10.71 5.83
C CYS A 9 -1.02 11.75 5.10
N PHE A 10 -1.41 13.03 5.14
CA PHE A 10 -0.61 14.11 4.60
C PHE A 10 0.75 14.23 5.29
N SER A 11 0.71 14.44 6.61
CA SER A 11 1.91 14.68 7.42
C SER A 11 2.82 13.47 7.51
N GLY A 12 2.26 12.26 7.59
CA GLY A 12 3.04 11.02 7.73
C GLY A 12 3.57 10.46 6.41
N PHE A 13 2.83 10.59 5.29
CA PHE A 13 3.20 9.96 4.02
C PHE A 13 3.56 10.98 2.95
N LEU A 14 2.69 11.95 2.65
CA LEU A 14 2.90 12.84 1.50
C LEU A 14 4.03 13.84 1.72
N CYS A 15 4.16 14.42 2.93
CA CYS A 15 5.31 15.28 3.26
C CYS A 15 6.64 14.51 3.16
N LEU A 16 6.68 13.27 3.65
CA LEU A 16 7.87 12.42 3.53
C LEU A 16 8.19 12.14 2.06
N TYR A 17 7.17 11.85 1.26
CA TYR A 17 7.31 11.57 -0.17
C TYR A 17 7.87 12.79 -0.91
N VAL A 18 7.29 13.98 -0.72
CA VAL A 18 7.76 15.24 -1.31
C VAL A 18 9.21 15.53 -0.91
N CYS A 19 9.55 15.45 0.38
CA CYS A 19 10.93 15.66 0.82
C CYS A 19 11.92 14.67 0.18
N ARG A 20 11.48 13.43 -0.09
CA ARG A 20 12.33 12.37 -0.65
C ARG A 20 12.50 12.48 -2.15
N THR A 21 11.56 13.05 -2.90
CA THR A 21 11.71 13.25 -4.36
C THR A 21 12.95 14.10 -4.70
N HIS A 22 13.39 14.96 -3.77
CA HIS A 22 14.62 15.75 -3.92
C HIS A 22 15.92 14.95 -3.82
N THR A 23 15.90 13.75 -3.22
CA THR A 23 17.10 12.96 -2.93
C THR A 23 17.11 11.58 -3.58
N LYS A 24 15.94 11.02 -3.92
CA LYS A 24 15.79 9.70 -4.53
C LYS A 24 14.62 9.65 -5.50
N HIS A 25 14.75 8.84 -6.54
CA HIS A 25 13.61 8.47 -7.37
C HIS A 25 12.55 7.78 -6.52
N SER A 26 11.33 8.31 -6.59
CA SER A 26 10.22 7.92 -5.74
C SER A 26 9.05 7.45 -6.61
N PHE A 27 8.41 6.35 -6.21
CA PHE A 27 7.23 5.80 -6.87
C PHE A 27 6.02 5.87 -5.92
N SER A 28 4.89 6.39 -6.41
CA SER A 28 3.62 6.34 -5.69
C SER A 28 2.53 5.82 -6.61
N SER A 29 1.95 4.69 -6.21
CA SER A 29 0.79 4.09 -6.88
C SER A 29 -0.49 4.51 -6.17
N LEU A 30 -1.44 5.09 -6.92
CA LEU A 30 -2.80 5.30 -6.44
C LEU A 30 -3.54 3.95 -6.45
N THR A 31 -3.75 3.37 -5.26
CA THR A 31 -4.07 1.94 -5.05
C THR A 31 -5.52 1.56 -5.37
N PHE A 32 -5.97 1.80 -6.60
CA PHE A 32 -7.33 1.51 -7.08
C PHE A 32 -7.77 0.06 -6.83
N MET A 33 -6.90 -0.92 -7.07
CA MET A 33 -7.29 -2.35 -7.03
C MET A 33 -7.47 -2.88 -5.61
N ARG A 34 -6.88 -2.23 -4.60
CA ARG A 34 -7.15 -2.54 -3.19
C ARG A 34 -8.52 -2.01 -2.74
N TYR A 35 -9.01 -0.92 -3.34
CA TYR A 35 -10.31 -0.35 -2.96
C TYR A 35 -11.48 -1.23 -3.38
N ILE A 36 -11.39 -1.89 -4.53
CA ILE A 36 -12.46 -2.74 -5.06
C ILE A 36 -12.63 -4.08 -4.30
N THR A 37 -11.80 -4.36 -3.29
CA THR A 37 -11.95 -5.57 -2.45
C THR A 37 -13.05 -5.46 -1.40
N LEU A 38 -13.64 -4.26 -1.25
CA LEU A 38 -14.76 -3.94 -0.35
C LEU A 38 -15.85 -3.24 -1.18
N PRO A 39 -17.10 -3.12 -0.69
CA PRO A 39 -18.14 -2.36 -1.39
C PRO A 39 -17.74 -0.91 -1.71
N TYR A 40 -17.98 -0.45 -2.94
CA TYR A 40 -17.57 0.88 -3.43
C TYR A 40 -18.60 1.48 -4.39
N ASP A 41 -18.63 2.82 -4.47
CA ASP A 41 -19.31 3.56 -5.54
C ASP A 41 -18.32 3.91 -6.67
N VAL A 42 -18.75 3.73 -7.93
CA VAL A 42 -17.90 3.90 -9.10
C VAL A 42 -17.55 5.37 -9.34
N GLN A 43 -18.50 6.29 -9.13
CA GLN A 43 -18.29 7.71 -9.38
C GLN A 43 -17.41 8.31 -8.29
N GLU A 44 -17.65 7.95 -7.04
CA GLU A 44 -16.81 8.34 -5.91
C GLU A 44 -15.37 7.83 -6.07
N LEU A 45 -15.19 6.56 -6.47
CA LEU A 45 -13.84 6.00 -6.67
C LEU A 45 -13.07 6.71 -7.79
N ARG A 46 -13.75 7.02 -8.91
CA ARG A 46 -13.15 7.81 -10.00
C ARG A 46 -12.75 9.20 -9.54
N LYS A 47 -13.64 9.88 -8.80
CA LYS A 47 -13.38 11.21 -8.24
C LYS A 47 -12.20 11.16 -7.26
N ALA A 48 -12.23 10.25 -6.29
CA ALA A 48 -11.17 10.07 -5.29
C ALA A 48 -9.80 9.78 -5.92
N THR A 49 -9.76 9.00 -7.00
CA THR A 49 -8.51 8.73 -7.74
C THR A 49 -7.93 10.02 -8.33
N ARG A 50 -8.77 10.85 -8.96
CA ARG A 50 -8.34 12.14 -9.54
C ARG A 50 -7.99 13.16 -8.48
N ASP A 51 -8.79 13.27 -7.42
CA ASP A 51 -8.54 14.16 -6.28
C ASP A 51 -7.22 13.81 -5.60
N THR A 52 -6.92 12.51 -5.44
CA THR A 52 -5.64 12.09 -4.87
C THR A 52 -4.48 12.44 -5.80
N ALA A 53 -4.60 12.23 -7.11
CA ALA A 53 -3.58 12.65 -8.07
C ALA A 53 -3.34 14.17 -7.99
N ALA A 54 -4.41 14.96 -7.97
CA ALA A 54 -4.36 16.42 -7.85
C ALA A 54 -3.70 16.85 -6.53
N LEU A 55 -4.00 16.19 -5.41
CA LEU A 55 -3.37 16.47 -4.11
C LEU A 55 -1.86 16.21 -4.15
N TYR A 56 -1.38 15.13 -4.77
CA TYR A 56 0.06 14.89 -4.90
C TYR A 56 0.75 16.03 -5.66
N LEU A 57 0.15 16.49 -6.76
CA LEU A 57 0.67 17.62 -7.53
C LEU A 57 0.62 18.93 -6.72
N ALA A 58 -0.50 19.20 -6.06
CA ALA A 58 -0.70 20.42 -5.26
C ALA A 58 0.28 20.51 -4.08
N CYS A 59 0.68 19.37 -3.52
CA CYS A 59 1.66 19.31 -2.43
C CYS A 59 3.12 19.43 -2.90
N GLY A 60 3.36 19.63 -4.21
CA GLY A 60 4.69 19.91 -4.74
C GLY A 60 5.50 18.68 -5.14
N VAL A 61 4.85 17.56 -5.46
CA VAL A 61 5.55 16.39 -6.03
C VAL A 61 6.12 16.75 -7.41
N ASP A 62 7.45 16.77 -7.50
CA ASP A 62 8.19 16.96 -8.75
C ASP A 62 8.11 15.72 -9.65
N ILE A 63 7.29 15.78 -10.70
CA ILE A 63 7.04 14.69 -11.66
C ILE A 63 8.31 14.33 -12.45
N SER A 64 9.30 15.23 -12.54
CA SER A 64 10.58 14.92 -13.20
C SER A 64 11.45 13.95 -12.38
N LYS A 65 11.21 13.87 -11.06
CA LYS A 65 11.98 13.03 -10.13
C LYS A 65 11.16 11.90 -9.53
N ALA A 66 9.83 11.98 -9.59
CA ALA A 66 8.92 11.00 -9.02
C ALA A 66 7.86 10.55 -10.03
N SER A 67 7.54 9.27 -9.99
CA SER A 67 6.48 8.68 -10.80
C SER A 67 5.21 8.52 -9.95
N VAL A 68 4.15 9.25 -10.31
CA VAL A 68 2.81 9.10 -9.74
C VAL A 68 1.91 8.51 -10.81
N PHE A 69 1.30 7.35 -10.53
CA PHE A 69 0.48 6.65 -11.51
C PHE A 69 -0.69 5.92 -10.84
N VAL A 70 -1.71 5.61 -11.63
CA VAL A 70 -2.86 4.80 -11.19
C VAL A 70 -2.50 3.33 -11.33
N GLN A 71 -2.63 2.56 -10.25
CA GLN A 71 -2.23 1.15 -10.19
C GLN A 71 -2.86 0.31 -11.33
N SER A 72 -4.15 0.50 -11.61
CA SER A 72 -4.88 -0.25 -12.65
C SER A 72 -4.40 0.03 -14.07
N HIS A 73 -3.63 1.10 -14.31
CA HIS A 73 -3.09 1.40 -15.63
C HIS A 73 -1.83 0.58 -15.95
N VAL A 74 -1.24 -0.11 -14.96
CA VAL A 74 -0.01 -0.88 -15.11
C VAL A 74 -0.32 -2.37 -14.90
N ARG A 75 -0.52 -3.10 -16.00
CA ARG A 75 -0.91 -4.52 -15.99
C ARG A 75 0.09 -5.44 -15.26
N ALA A 76 1.37 -5.04 -15.23
CA ALA A 76 2.44 -5.78 -14.59
C ALA A 76 2.20 -6.04 -13.09
N HIS A 77 1.39 -5.22 -12.40
CA HIS A 77 1.00 -5.47 -11.00
C HIS A 77 0.22 -6.77 -10.84
N VAL A 78 -0.76 -7.00 -11.71
CA VAL A 78 -1.61 -8.20 -11.65
C VAL A 78 -0.84 -9.43 -12.14
N GLU A 79 -0.03 -9.27 -13.18
CA GLU A 79 0.82 -10.34 -13.71
C GLU A 79 1.83 -10.81 -12.66
N LEU A 80 2.48 -9.88 -11.96
CA LEU A 80 3.41 -10.21 -10.88
C LEU A 80 2.67 -10.77 -9.65
N MET A 81 1.51 -10.22 -9.27
CA MET A 81 0.68 -10.78 -8.20
C MET A 81 0.35 -12.25 -8.47
N TRP A 82 0.01 -12.60 -9.70
CA TRP A 82 -0.28 -13.98 -10.09
C TRP A 82 0.92 -14.90 -9.87
N LEU A 83 2.11 -14.49 -10.33
CA LEU A 83 3.35 -15.25 -10.15
C LEU A 83 3.72 -15.39 -8.66
N LEU A 84 3.57 -14.32 -7.88
CA LEU A 84 3.84 -14.34 -6.44
C LEU A 84 2.83 -15.22 -5.69
N SER A 85 1.58 -15.28 -6.15
CA SER A 85 0.54 -16.12 -5.54
C SER A 85 0.92 -17.59 -5.59
N SER A 86 1.53 -18.07 -6.69
CA SER A 86 2.05 -19.45 -6.78
C SER A 86 3.16 -19.76 -5.76
N SER A 87 3.83 -18.72 -5.25
CA SER A 87 4.87 -18.85 -4.23
C SER A 87 4.37 -18.58 -2.80
N THR A 88 3.12 -18.15 -2.63
CA THR A 88 2.56 -17.72 -1.35
C THR A 88 1.73 -18.82 -0.70
N PRO A 89 2.12 -19.36 0.48
CA PRO A 89 1.28 -20.31 1.20
C PRO A 89 0.00 -19.65 1.71
N ILE A 90 -1.16 -20.31 1.51
CA ILE A 90 -2.47 -19.82 1.97
C ILE A 90 -2.46 -19.54 3.48
N GLY A 91 -1.78 -20.38 4.27
CA GLY A 91 -1.67 -20.22 5.72
C GLY A 91 -0.94 -18.94 6.16
N TRP A 92 -0.14 -18.31 5.31
CA TRP A 92 0.46 -17.00 5.62
C TRP A 92 -0.60 -15.89 5.54
N LEU A 93 -1.46 -15.94 4.52
CA LEU A 93 -2.52 -14.97 4.30
C LEU A 93 -3.61 -15.06 5.38
N GLN A 94 -4.02 -16.28 5.74
CA GLN A 94 -5.01 -16.50 6.80
C GLN A 94 -4.56 -16.03 8.19
N LYS A 95 -3.25 -15.91 8.42
CA LYS A 95 -2.68 -15.41 9.69
C LYS A 95 -2.65 -13.88 9.78
N MET A 96 -2.87 -13.17 8.68
CA MET A 96 -2.84 -11.70 8.64
C MET A 96 -3.92 -11.11 9.54
N THR A 97 -3.55 -10.18 10.42
CA THR A 97 -4.47 -9.58 11.40
C THR A 97 -5.58 -8.81 10.69
N GLN A 98 -5.22 -8.02 9.66
CA GLN A 98 -6.20 -7.26 8.88
C GLN A 98 -7.20 -8.15 8.15
N PHE A 99 -6.76 -9.32 7.66
CA PHE A 99 -7.68 -10.29 7.05
C PHE A 99 -8.67 -10.82 8.10
N LYS A 100 -8.20 -11.26 9.26
CA LYS A 100 -9.07 -11.79 10.34
C LYS A 100 -10.06 -10.76 10.87
N GLU A 101 -9.67 -9.50 10.97
CA GLU A 101 -10.55 -8.43 11.42
C GLU A 101 -11.61 -8.07 10.37
N LYS A 102 -11.20 -7.92 9.10
CA LYS A 102 -12.12 -7.56 8.02
C LYS A 102 -13.05 -8.71 7.63
N SER A 103 -12.53 -9.94 7.55
CA SER A 103 -13.35 -11.13 7.28
C SER A 103 -14.44 -11.31 8.33
N ARG A 104 -14.13 -11.11 9.63
CA ARG A 104 -15.16 -11.14 10.68
C ARG A 104 -16.25 -10.08 10.49
N LYS A 105 -15.90 -8.89 10.02
CA LYS A 105 -16.89 -7.84 9.73
C LYS A 105 -17.77 -8.16 8.52
N GLU A 106 -17.27 -8.91 7.55
CA GLU A 106 -18.02 -9.33 6.35
C GLU A 106 -18.85 -10.60 6.55
N GLY A 107 -18.80 -11.23 7.73
CA GLY A 107 -19.55 -12.47 8.01
C GLY A 107 -18.72 -13.76 7.87
N GLY A 108 -17.39 -13.67 7.90
CA GLY A 108 -16.47 -14.81 7.92
C GLY A 108 -16.37 -15.50 6.57
N GLU A 109 -17.36 -16.32 6.24
CA GLU A 109 -17.45 -17.13 5.01
C GLU A 109 -17.70 -16.28 3.76
N ASN A 110 -18.31 -15.10 3.92
CA ASN A 110 -18.55 -14.16 2.82
C ASN A 110 -17.32 -13.32 2.46
N ALA A 111 -16.20 -13.48 3.17
CA ALA A 111 -14.99 -12.71 2.90
C ALA A 111 -14.45 -13.02 1.49
N SER A 112 -14.24 -11.98 0.69
CA SER A 112 -13.82 -12.16 -0.70
C SER A 112 -12.39 -12.73 -0.81
N VAL A 113 -12.11 -13.46 -1.90
CA VAL A 113 -10.75 -13.93 -2.22
C VAL A 113 -9.80 -12.75 -2.39
N SER A 114 -10.28 -11.64 -2.92
CA SER A 114 -9.51 -10.41 -3.09
C SER A 114 -9.08 -9.83 -1.73
N LEU A 115 -9.94 -9.91 -0.70
CA LEU A 115 -9.60 -9.49 0.66
C LEU A 115 -8.50 -10.37 1.28
N LEU A 116 -8.45 -11.66 0.94
CA LEU A 116 -7.38 -12.56 1.37
C LEU A 116 -6.07 -12.30 0.62
N THR A 117 -6.15 -11.98 -0.67
CA THR A 117 -5.00 -11.96 -1.59
C THR A 117 -4.41 -10.59 -1.86
N TYR A 118 -5.07 -9.48 -1.49
CA TYR A 118 -4.50 -8.13 -1.67
C TYR A 118 -3.12 -7.91 -1.01
N PRO A 119 -2.72 -8.60 0.08
CA PRO A 119 -1.36 -8.46 0.60
C PRO A 119 -0.30 -8.95 -0.40
N VAL A 120 -0.63 -9.93 -1.26
CA VAL A 120 0.23 -10.38 -2.36
C VAL A 120 0.28 -9.34 -3.46
N LEU A 121 -0.83 -8.68 -3.76
CA LEU A 121 -0.86 -7.54 -4.68
C LEU A 121 0.02 -6.39 -4.16
N MET A 122 -0.05 -6.08 -2.86
CA MET A 122 0.82 -5.08 -2.24
C MET A 122 2.31 -5.48 -2.33
N ALA A 123 2.63 -6.77 -2.18
CA ALA A 123 3.98 -7.25 -2.43
C ALA A 123 4.41 -7.06 -3.89
N ALA A 124 3.52 -7.32 -4.85
CA ALA A 124 3.79 -7.06 -6.28
C ALA A 124 4.06 -5.58 -6.53
N ASP A 125 3.24 -4.69 -5.97
CA ASP A 125 3.39 -3.22 -6.09
C ASP A 125 4.78 -2.75 -5.64
N ILE A 126 5.32 -3.35 -4.57
CA ILE A 126 6.63 -2.99 -4.01
C ILE A 126 7.78 -3.58 -4.83
N LEU A 127 7.70 -4.88 -5.14
CA LEU A 127 8.79 -5.65 -5.73
C LEU A 127 8.99 -5.36 -7.22
N LEU A 128 7.94 -4.95 -7.93
CA LEU A 128 8.00 -4.59 -9.35
C LEU A 128 9.02 -3.48 -9.62
N TYR A 129 9.11 -2.50 -8.73
CA TYR A 129 10.01 -1.35 -8.87
C TYR A 129 11.35 -1.51 -8.16
N LYS A 130 11.65 -2.70 -7.59
CA LYS A 130 12.89 -2.98 -6.86
C LYS A 130 13.20 -1.95 -5.76
N SER A 131 12.16 -1.55 -5.05
CA SER A 131 12.21 -0.49 -4.03
C SER A 131 13.23 -0.79 -2.93
N ASP A 132 14.05 0.20 -2.58
CA ASP A 132 14.98 0.12 -1.44
C ASP A 132 14.24 0.22 -0.11
N PHE A 133 13.32 1.19 -0.05
CA PHE A 133 12.65 1.61 1.15
C PHE A 133 11.17 1.80 0.87
N VAL A 134 10.31 1.36 1.78
CA VAL A 134 8.85 1.52 1.66
C VAL A 134 8.33 2.26 2.87
N PRO A 135 7.76 3.47 2.70
CA PRO A 135 7.09 4.17 3.79
C PRO A 135 5.82 3.40 4.16
N VAL A 136 5.77 2.88 5.38
CA VAL A 136 4.62 2.13 5.90
C VAL A 136 4.25 2.61 7.28
N GLY A 137 2.94 2.71 7.54
CA GLY A 137 2.42 2.84 8.89
C GLY A 137 2.59 1.55 9.69
N GLU A 138 2.55 1.65 11.03
CA GLU A 138 2.62 0.50 11.93
C GLU A 138 1.59 -0.59 11.59
N ASP A 139 0.39 -0.20 11.16
CA ASP A 139 -0.71 -1.08 10.78
C ASP A 139 -0.40 -1.90 9.52
N GLN A 140 0.45 -1.40 8.61
CA GLN A 140 0.83 -2.09 7.38
C GLN A 140 2.17 -2.84 7.48
N LYS A 141 2.81 -2.84 8.65
CA LYS A 141 4.12 -3.51 8.85
C LYS A 141 4.05 -5.00 8.49
N GLN A 142 2.97 -5.68 8.86
CA GLN A 142 2.80 -7.12 8.56
C GLN A 142 2.78 -7.41 7.05
N HIS A 143 2.23 -6.50 6.24
CA HIS A 143 2.22 -6.66 4.78
C HIS A 143 3.59 -6.41 4.16
N LEU A 144 4.38 -5.48 4.73
CA LEU A 144 5.74 -5.27 4.28
C LEU A 144 6.63 -6.48 4.59
N GLU A 145 6.47 -7.10 5.77
CA GLU A 145 7.18 -8.34 6.09
C GLU A 145 6.78 -9.47 5.12
N LEU A 146 5.49 -9.59 4.76
CA LEU A 146 5.07 -10.53 3.72
C LEU A 146 5.80 -10.28 2.38
N ALA A 147 5.92 -9.03 1.96
CA ALA A 147 6.63 -8.68 0.72
C ALA A 147 8.13 -9.07 0.79
N ARG A 148 8.76 -8.89 1.95
CA ARG A 148 10.15 -9.29 2.21
C ARG A 148 10.30 -10.81 2.17
N ASP A 149 9.42 -11.55 2.85
CA ASP A 149 9.42 -13.01 2.87
C ASP A 149 9.22 -13.59 1.47
N LEU A 150 8.31 -13.00 0.68
CA LEU A 150 8.09 -13.40 -0.72
C LEU A 150 9.31 -13.11 -1.60
N ALA A 151 9.95 -11.96 -1.45
CA ALA A 151 11.17 -11.63 -2.17
C ALA A 151 12.30 -12.63 -1.88
N GLN A 152 12.51 -12.95 -0.59
CA GLN A 152 13.50 -13.93 -0.16
C GLN A 152 13.19 -15.33 -0.70
N ARG A 153 11.93 -15.75 -0.60
CA ARG A 153 11.47 -17.06 -1.07
C ARG A 153 11.64 -17.21 -2.58
N VAL A 154 11.25 -16.21 -3.37
CA VAL A 154 11.43 -16.22 -4.82
C VAL A 154 12.91 -16.24 -5.19
N ASN A 155 13.73 -15.42 -4.54
CA ASN A 155 15.18 -15.44 -4.75
C ASN A 155 15.80 -16.80 -4.41
N TYR A 156 15.34 -17.47 -3.36
CA TYR A 156 15.79 -18.81 -3.01
C TYR A 156 15.39 -19.85 -4.06
N LEU A 157 14.11 -19.86 -4.47
CA LEU A 157 13.57 -20.83 -5.41
C LEU A 157 14.13 -20.67 -6.83
N TYR A 158 14.26 -19.42 -7.29
CA TYR A 158 14.51 -19.09 -8.69
C TYR A 158 15.83 -18.33 -8.93
N GLY A 159 16.55 -17.95 -7.88
CA GLY A 159 17.83 -17.25 -8.01
C GLY A 159 19.06 -18.16 -7.91
N GLY A 160 18.91 -19.37 -7.38
CA GLY A 160 20.02 -20.29 -7.12
C GLY A 160 20.53 -21.08 -8.33
N ARG A 161 21.63 -21.82 -8.11
CA ARG A 161 22.23 -22.71 -9.13
C ARG A 161 21.25 -23.77 -9.63
N LYS A 162 20.33 -24.25 -8.78
CA LYS A 162 19.32 -25.25 -9.16
C LYS A 162 18.42 -24.74 -10.29
N TRP A 163 17.91 -23.51 -10.18
CA TRP A 163 17.09 -22.91 -11.23
C TRP A 163 17.88 -22.65 -12.51
N LYS A 164 19.14 -22.22 -12.37
CA LYS A 164 20.03 -22.04 -13.53
C LYS A 164 20.24 -23.34 -14.33
N LYS A 165 20.35 -24.49 -13.64
CA LYS A 165 20.46 -25.80 -14.29
C LYS A 165 19.19 -26.22 -15.05
N LEU A 166 18.03 -25.70 -14.69
CA LEU A 166 16.75 -25.95 -15.36
C LEU A 166 16.50 -24.99 -16.55
N GLY A 167 17.50 -24.20 -16.97
CA GLY A 167 17.39 -23.21 -18.05
C GLY A 167 16.99 -21.81 -17.60
N GLY A 168 16.85 -21.58 -16.29
CA GLY A 168 16.54 -20.26 -15.74
C GLY A 168 17.72 -19.28 -15.77
N ARG A 169 17.43 -17.97 -15.73
CA ARG A 169 18.45 -16.90 -15.72
C ARG A 169 19.38 -16.94 -14.50
N GLY A 170 18.86 -17.34 -13.34
CA GLY A 170 19.56 -17.30 -12.05
C GLY A 170 19.86 -15.87 -11.56
N GLY A 171 20.47 -15.76 -10.38
CA GLY A 171 20.78 -14.48 -9.73
C GLY A 171 19.63 -13.93 -8.88
N SER A 172 19.89 -12.85 -8.14
CA SER A 172 18.84 -12.21 -7.33
C SER A 172 17.79 -11.57 -8.23
N ILE A 173 16.53 -12.00 -8.10
CA ILE A 173 15.40 -11.50 -8.90
C ILE A 173 14.87 -10.21 -8.29
N PHE A 174 14.60 -10.24 -6.98
CA PHE A 174 14.07 -9.13 -6.23
C PHE A 174 15.08 -8.53 -5.26
N LYS A 175 15.02 -7.20 -5.10
CA LYS A 175 15.61 -6.51 -3.95
C LYS A 175 14.65 -6.66 -2.77
N ILE A 176 15.21 -6.91 -1.57
CA ILE A 176 14.41 -7.00 -0.35
C ILE A 176 14.19 -5.56 0.17
N PRO A 177 12.94 -5.08 0.27
CA PRO A 177 12.64 -3.72 0.69
C PRO A 177 12.77 -3.55 2.21
N GLU A 178 13.26 -2.41 2.67
CA GLU A 178 13.33 -2.05 4.10
C GLU A 178 12.19 -1.09 4.51
N PRO A 179 11.65 -1.19 5.74
CA PRO A 179 10.68 -0.23 6.23
C PRO A 179 11.29 1.16 6.35
N LEU A 180 10.54 2.17 5.91
CA LEU A 180 10.84 3.56 6.19
C LEU A 180 9.81 4.12 7.16
N ILE A 181 10.20 4.27 8.42
CA ILE A 181 9.38 4.89 9.44
C ILE A 181 9.64 6.40 9.42
N PRO A 182 8.62 7.25 9.14
CA PRO A 182 8.79 8.70 9.17
C PRO A 182 9.17 9.15 10.59
N GLN A 183 10.17 10.03 10.73
CA GLN A 183 10.53 10.61 12.04
C GLN A 183 9.58 11.74 12.47
N VAL A 184 8.94 12.42 11.51
CA VAL A 184 8.04 13.57 11.73
C VAL A 184 6.64 13.22 11.21
N GLY A 185 5.59 13.59 11.94
CA GLY A 185 4.19 13.31 11.55
C GLY A 185 3.74 11.85 11.72
N ALA A 186 4.57 11.00 12.33
CA ALA A 186 4.32 9.56 12.49
C ALA A 186 3.03 9.23 13.26
N ARG A 187 2.54 10.16 14.10
CA ARG A 187 1.37 9.95 14.94
C ARG A 187 0.60 11.26 15.13
N VAL A 188 -0.52 11.39 14.42
CA VAL A 188 -1.54 12.41 14.68
C VAL A 188 -2.72 11.68 15.32
N MET A 189 -3.17 12.17 16.48
CA MET A 189 -4.22 11.53 17.27
C MET A 189 -5.61 11.97 16.81
N SER A 190 -6.62 11.18 17.15
CA SER A 190 -8.01 11.55 16.95
C SER A 190 -8.35 12.80 17.77
N LEU A 191 -9.12 13.72 17.18
CA LEU A 191 -9.53 14.96 17.86
C LEU A 191 -10.53 14.72 18.99
N THR A 192 -11.28 13.62 18.93
CA THR A 192 -12.27 13.25 19.95
C THR A 192 -11.72 12.26 20.98
N ASP A 193 -10.57 11.63 20.69
CA ASP A 193 -9.93 10.67 21.58
C ASP A 193 -8.40 10.71 21.39
N GLY A 194 -7.72 11.37 22.33
CA GLY A 194 -6.27 11.56 22.30
C GLY A 194 -5.44 10.28 22.50
N LEU A 195 -6.07 9.14 22.82
CA LEU A 195 -5.38 7.85 22.94
C LEU A 195 -5.42 7.02 21.65
N SER A 196 -6.39 7.29 20.77
CA SER A 196 -6.49 6.63 19.47
C SER A 196 -5.86 7.46 18.36
N LYS A 197 -5.23 6.77 17.42
CA LYS A 197 -4.64 7.37 16.22
C LYS A 197 -5.76 7.87 15.29
N MET A 198 -5.56 9.02 14.65
CA MET A 198 -6.48 9.52 13.63
C MET A 198 -6.61 8.51 12.49
N SER A 199 -7.85 8.13 12.14
CA SER A 199 -8.14 7.14 11.10
C SER A 199 -9.15 7.67 10.09
N LYS A 200 -8.91 7.40 8.81
CA LYS A 200 -9.87 7.66 7.71
C LYS A 200 -11.17 6.88 7.86
N SER A 201 -11.14 5.75 8.57
CA SER A 201 -12.28 4.86 8.75
C SER A 201 -12.99 5.05 10.10
N ALA A 202 -12.62 6.07 10.88
CA ALA A 202 -13.28 6.37 12.14
C ALA A 202 -14.75 6.77 11.88
N PRO A 203 -15.74 6.27 12.65
CA PRO A 203 -17.15 6.54 12.39
C PRO A 203 -17.51 8.03 12.45
N SER A 204 -16.93 8.76 13.41
CA SER A 204 -17.17 10.20 13.57
C SER A 204 -16.23 11.01 12.68
N ASP A 205 -16.77 11.93 11.89
CA ASP A 205 -15.97 12.87 11.09
C ASP A 205 -15.23 13.86 11.99
N GLN A 206 -15.81 14.23 13.14
CA GLN A 206 -15.18 15.12 14.13
C GLN A 206 -13.89 14.56 14.72
N SER A 207 -13.61 13.26 14.54
CA SER A 207 -12.37 12.63 15.00
C SER A 207 -11.15 12.97 14.14
N ARG A 208 -11.33 13.62 12.98
CA ARG A 208 -10.27 13.84 11.99
C ARG A 208 -10.42 15.15 11.24
N ILE A 209 -9.30 15.59 10.64
CA ILE A 209 -9.24 16.70 9.69
C ILE A 209 -8.87 16.13 8.33
N ASN A 210 -9.63 16.45 7.28
CA ASN A 210 -9.31 16.11 5.90
C ASN A 210 -8.69 17.31 5.18
N LEU A 211 -7.80 17.05 4.22
CA LEU A 211 -7.11 18.11 3.48
C LEU A 211 -8.04 18.99 2.62
N LEU A 212 -9.23 18.48 2.30
CA LEU A 212 -10.20 19.15 1.44
C LEU A 212 -11.43 19.63 2.23
N ASP A 213 -11.36 19.63 3.57
CA ASP A 213 -12.42 20.22 4.38
C ASP A 213 -12.49 21.74 4.08
N SER A 214 -13.71 22.28 4.03
CA SER A 214 -13.90 23.73 3.88
C SER A 214 -13.43 24.44 5.14
N LYS A 215 -13.09 25.72 5.03
CA LYS A 215 -12.62 26.56 6.15
C LYS A 215 -13.51 26.49 7.41
N ASP A 216 -14.81 26.33 7.22
CA ASP A 216 -15.81 26.42 8.29
C ASP A 216 -16.10 25.07 8.99
N VAL A 217 -15.43 23.98 8.57
CA VAL A 217 -15.51 22.62 9.15
C VAL A 217 -14.23 22.31 9.90
#